data_AF-A0A9D2TUD6-F1
#
_entry.id   AF-A0A9D2TUD6-F1
#
_cell.length_a   1.000
_cell.length_b   1.000
_cell.length_c   1.000
_cell.angle_alpha   90.00
_cell.angle_beta   90.00
_cell.angle_gamma   90.00
#
_symmetry.space_group_name_H-M   'P 1'
#
loop_
_entity.id
_entity.type
_entity.pdbx_description
1 polymer ?
#
loop_
_entity_poly.entity_id
_entity_poly.type
_entity_poly.pdbx_seq_one_letter_code
_entity_poly.pdbx_strand_id
1 'polypeptide(L)'
;MVVSFVDLYAKLKGTEVKEIREEQVRRLAQMIGRIAGAHGMRIQTCCEGWDLREYGIEQGGCLDERLLEQTCGCGLDLKPDRGQRKGCG
;
A
#
# COMPACT_ATOMS: atom_id res chain seq x y z
N MET A 1 0.03 8.51 -5.51
CA MET A 1 0.69 8.63 -4.19
C MET A 1 0.66 7.27 -3.51
N VAL A 2 1.70 6.92 -2.75
CA VAL A 2 1.77 5.64 -2.03
C VAL A 2 1.76 5.91 -0.52
N VAL A 3 0.97 5.15 0.24
CA VAL A 3 0.92 5.21 1.70
C VAL A 3 1.29 3.86 2.34
N SER A 4 1.95 3.90 3.49
CA SER A 4 2.31 2.71 4.27
C SER A 4 2.22 3.05 5.76
N PHE A 5 1.95 2.03 6.58
CA PHE A 5 1.91 2.17 8.03
C PHE A 5 3.19 1.61 8.66
N VAL A 6 3.49 2.05 9.87
CA VAL A 6 4.71 1.63 10.57
C VAL A 6 4.53 0.23 11.16
N ASP A 7 5.44 -0.67 10.80
CA ASP A 7 5.57 -1.98 11.44
C ASP A 7 6.52 -1.88 12.65
N LEU A 8 6.16 -2.51 13.77
CA LEU A 8 7.08 -2.63 14.89
C LEU A 8 8.16 -3.66 14.61
N TYR A 9 9.41 -3.29 14.90
CA TYR A 9 10.56 -4.19 14.80
C TYR A 9 11.55 -3.96 15.95
N ALA A 10 12.51 -4.86 16.11
CA ALA A 10 13.36 -4.93 17.32
C ALA A 10 14.08 -3.61 17.67
N LYS A 11 14.44 -2.77 16.68
CA LYS A 11 15.14 -1.50 16.94
C LYS A 11 14.21 -0.36 17.38
N LEU A 12 12.90 -0.56 17.36
CA LEU A 12 11.93 0.42 17.87
C LEU A 12 11.63 0.25 19.38
N LYS A 13 12.20 -0.78 20.02
CA LYS A 13 12.07 -0.99 21.47
C LYS A 13 12.67 0.19 22.24
N GLY A 14 11.88 0.81 23.11
CA GLY A 14 12.28 1.98 23.89
C GLY A 14 12.00 3.33 23.23
N THR A 15 11.42 3.35 22.04
CA THR A 15 10.90 4.57 21.41
C THR A 15 9.42 4.79 21.77
N GLU A 16 8.90 5.98 21.47
CA GLU A 16 7.47 6.27 21.62
C GLU A 16 6.60 5.70 20.49
N VAL A 17 7.19 5.03 19.50
CA VAL A 17 6.48 4.43 18.37
C VAL A 17 5.68 3.23 18.87
N LYS A 18 4.37 3.27 18.65
CA LYS A 18 3.43 2.20 19.02
C LYS A 18 2.89 1.54 17.77
N GLU A 19 2.47 0.28 17.93
CA GLU A 19 1.71 -0.44 16.92
C GLU A 19 0.43 0.33 16.60
N ILE A 20 0.14 0.48 15.31
CA ILE A 20 -1.08 1.12 14.87
C ILE A 20 -2.24 0.13 14.96
N ARG A 21 -3.35 0.55 15.57
CA ARG A 21 -4.57 -0.26 15.63
C ARG A 21 -5.39 -0.12 14.36
N GLU A 22 -6.19 -1.12 14.02
CA GLU A 22 -7.08 -1.09 12.84
C GLU A 22 -7.97 0.15 12.81
N GLU A 23 -8.57 0.54 13.94
CA GLU A 23 -9.40 1.74 14.03
C GLU A 23 -8.64 3.01 13.60
N GLN A 24 -7.36 3.11 14.00
CA GLN A 24 -6.51 4.25 13.65
C GLN A 24 -6.15 4.21 12.16
N VAL A 25 -5.86 3.03 11.62
CA VAL A 25 -5.63 2.82 10.18
C VAL A 25 -6.84 3.30 9.38
N ARG A 26 -8.05 2.84 9.72
CA ARG A 26 -9.29 3.20 9.01
C ARG A 26 -9.59 4.70 9.10
N ARG A 27 -9.40 5.31 10.28
CA ARG A 27 -9.60 6.75 10.47
C ARG A 27 -8.64 7.58 9.60
N LEU A 28 -7.37 7.20 9.55
CA LEU A 28 -6.38 7.85 8.69
C LEU A 28 -6.70 7.64 7.21
N ALA A 29 -7.04 6.41 6.83
CA ALA A 29 -7.39 6.05 5.46
C ALA A 29 -8.59 6.86 4.94
N GLN A 30 -9.64 7.01 5.75
CA GLN A 30 -10.80 7.83 5.41
C GLN A 30 -10.40 9.29 5.17
N MET A 31 -9.59 9.88 6.04
CA MET A 31 -9.12 11.27 5.88
C MET A 31 -8.26 11.43 4.63
N ILE A 32 -7.30 10.52 4.43
CA ILE A 32 -6.39 10.52 3.29
C ILE A 32 -7.17 10.39 1.98
N GLY A 33 -8.06 9.41 1.89
CA GLY A 33 -8.90 9.15 0.72
C GLY A 33 -9.80 10.33 0.37
N ARG A 34 -10.44 10.94 1.37
CA ARG A 34 -11.26 12.15 1.19
C ARG A 34 -10.44 13.31 0.61
N ILE A 35 -9.26 13.59 1.15
CA ILE A 35 -8.41 14.68 0.69
C ILE A 35 -7.92 14.39 -0.73
N ALA A 36 -7.47 13.16 -1.01
CA ALA A 36 -7.04 12.79 -2.36
C ALA A 36 -8.14 12.96 -3.39
N GLY A 37 -9.34 12.47 -3.09
CA GLY A 37 -10.50 12.58 -3.97
C GLY A 37 -10.83 14.04 -4.28
N ALA A 38 -10.78 14.92 -3.28
CA ALA A 38 -11.01 16.35 -3.44
C ALA A 38 -9.98 17.04 -4.37
N HIS A 39 -8.78 16.47 -4.48
CA HIS A 39 -7.68 16.98 -5.32
C HIS A 39 -7.42 16.14 -6.58
N GLY A 40 -8.28 15.16 -6.90
CA GLY A 40 -8.10 14.28 -8.07
C GLY A 40 -6.85 13.40 -8.01
N MET A 41 -6.31 13.15 -6.81
CA MET A 41 -5.11 12.32 -6.61
C MET A 41 -5.49 10.86 -6.44
N ARG A 42 -4.83 9.96 -7.19
CA ARG A 42 -4.88 8.52 -6.93
C ARG A 42 -3.93 8.13 -5.80
N ILE A 43 -4.42 7.32 -4.87
CA ILE A 43 -3.65 6.79 -3.74
C ILE A 43 -3.71 5.26 -3.78
N GLN A 44 -2.57 4.64 -3.49
CA GLN A 44 -2.45 3.21 -3.29
C GLN A 44 -1.69 2.89 -1.99
N THR A 45 -1.94 1.73 -1.39
CA THR A 45 -1.12 1.22 -0.28
C THR A 45 0.17 0.56 -0.79
N CYS A 46 1.21 0.56 0.04
CA CYS A 46 2.45 -0.18 -0.22
C CYS A 46 2.35 -1.61 0.31
N CYS A 47 1.58 -2.46 -0.38
CA CYS A 47 1.49 -3.89 -0.04
C CYS A 47 1.01 -4.11 1.41
N GLU A 48 0.11 -3.25 1.88
CA GLU A 48 -0.46 -3.33 3.22
C GLU A 48 -1.56 -4.40 3.25
N GLY A 49 -1.65 -5.17 4.33
CA GLY A 49 -2.68 -6.21 4.50
C GLY A 49 -4.10 -5.68 4.71
N TRP A 50 -4.26 -4.36 4.80
CA TRP A 50 -5.55 -3.71 5.04
C TRP A 50 -6.29 -3.46 3.73
N ASP A 51 -7.54 -3.92 3.64
CA ASP A 51 -8.44 -3.52 2.56
C ASP A 51 -9.02 -2.14 2.85
N LEU A 52 -8.54 -1.13 2.12
CA LEU A 52 -8.93 0.28 2.27
C LEU A 52 -9.63 0.84 1.03
N ARG A 53 -10.09 -0.05 0.13
CA ARG A 53 -10.73 0.34 -1.14
C ARG A 53 -12.02 1.13 -0.91
N GLU A 54 -12.72 0.89 0.21
CA GLU A 54 -13.89 1.67 0.63
C GLU A 54 -13.58 3.18 0.81
N TYR A 55 -12.33 3.54 1.04
CA TYR A 55 -11.87 4.93 1.17
C TYR A 55 -11.23 5.47 -0.12
N GLY A 56 -11.34 4.75 -1.24
CA GLY A 56 -10.72 5.15 -2.51
C GLY A 56 -9.20 4.97 -2.52
N ILE A 57 -8.66 4.11 -1.66
CA ILE A 57 -7.23 3.75 -1.64
C ILE A 57 -7.08 2.36 -2.27
N GLU A 58 -6.38 2.31 -3.39
CA GLU A 58 -6.12 1.08 -4.14
C GLU A 58 -5.05 0.23 -3.43
N GLN A 59 -5.00 -1.07 -3.72
CA GLN A 59 -3.82 -1.87 -3.37
C GLN A 59 -2.76 -1.65 -4.44
N GLY A 60 -1.56 -1.27 -4.03
CA GLY A 60 -0.44 -1.03 -4.93
C GLY A 60 0.63 -2.10 -4.81
N GLY A 61 1.24 -2.44 -5.94
CA GLY A 61 2.48 -3.21 -6.04
C GLY A 61 3.61 -2.34 -6.55
N CYS A 62 4.81 -2.49 -5.98
CA CYS A 62 6.02 -1.85 -6.54
C CYS A 62 6.37 -2.42 -7.93
N LEU A 63 5.97 -3.67 -8.18
CA LEU A 63 6.06 -4.37 -9.45
C LEU A 63 4.64 -4.78 -9.87
N ASP A 64 3.92 -3.83 -10.46
CA ASP A 64 2.56 -4.02 -10.96
C ASP A 64 2.60 -4.78 -12.29
N GLU A 65 2.01 -5.97 -12.34
CA GLU A 65 1.96 -6.83 -13.53
C GLU A 65 1.42 -6.06 -14.74
N ARG A 66 0.33 -5.30 -14.54
CA ARG A 66 -0.30 -4.53 -15.61
C ARG A 66 0.66 -3.47 -16.18
N LEU A 67 1.42 -2.76 -15.35
CA LEU A 67 2.43 -1.82 -15.81
C LEU A 67 3.54 -2.52 -16.60
N LEU A 68 3.97 -3.70 -16.16
CA LEU A 68 5.00 -4.48 -16.85
C LEU A 68 4.50 -4.98 -18.21
N GLU A 69 3.31 -5.54 -18.28
CA GLU A 69 2.69 -5.97 -19.53
C GLU A 69 2.47 -4.81 -20.51
N GLN A 70 2.01 -3.65 -20.01
CA GLN A 70 1.88 -2.43 -20.81
C GLN A 70 3.23 -1.95 -21.36
N THR A 71 4.29 -2.06 -20.56
CA THR A 71 5.63 -1.64 -20.95
C THR A 71 6.26 -2.61 -21.96
N CYS A 72 6.04 -3.92 -21.79
CA CYS A 72 6.57 -4.96 -22.66
C CYS A 72 5.74 -5.18 -23.93
N GLY A 73 4.46 -4.77 -23.93
CA GLY A 73 3.55 -4.96 -25.06
C GLY A 73 3.10 -6.40 -25.27
N CYS A 74 3.26 -7.26 -24.26
CA CYS A 74 2.84 -8.66 -24.28
C CYS A 74 2.37 -9.10 -22.89
N GLY A 75 1.55 -10.16 -22.85
CA GLY A 75 1.18 -10.80 -21.60
C GLY A 75 2.41 -11.48 -20.97
N LEU A 76 2.59 -11.31 -19.67
CA LEU A 76 3.75 -11.84 -18.94
C LEU A 76 3.28 -12.88 -17.91
N ASP A 77 3.87 -14.07 -17.93
CA ASP A 77 3.70 -15.05 -16.83
C ASP A 77 4.70 -14.72 -15.71
N LEU A 78 4.33 -13.78 -14.85
CA LEU A 78 5.19 -13.28 -13.79
C LEU A 78 5.09 -14.15 -12.53
N LYS A 79 6.25 -14.52 -12.00
CA LYS A 79 6.37 -15.12 -10.66
C LYS A 79 6.87 -14.06 -9.69
N PRO A 80 6.36 -14.00 -8.45
CA PRO A 80 6.87 -13.09 -7.44
C PRO A 80 8.38 -13.24 -7.28
N ASP A 81 9.10 -12.12 -7.25
CA ASP A 81 10.53 -12.15 -6.99
C ASP A 81 10.81 -12.60 -5.54
N ARG A 82 11.96 -13.25 -5.31
CA ARG A 82 12.33 -13.75 -3.97
C ARG A 82 12.42 -12.64 -2.93
N GLY A 83 12.77 -11.41 -3.34
CA GLY A 83 12.86 -10.24 -2.48
C GLY A 83 11.56 -9.45 -2.34
N GLN A 84 10.49 -9.86 -3.04
CA GLN A 84 9.23 -9.12 -3.06
C GLN A 84 8.53 -9.17 -1.68
N ARG A 85 8.06 -8.00 -1.21
CA ARG A 85 7.31 -7.92 0.06
C ARG A 85 6.04 -8.79 -0.05
N LYS A 86 5.66 -9.44 1.04
CA LYS A 86 4.40 -10.19 1.09
C LYS A 86 3.23 -9.25 0.74
N GLY A 87 2.38 -9.65 -0.20
CA GLY A 87 1.26 -8.83 -0.67
C GLY A 87 1.63 -7.74 -1.69
N CYS A 88 2.87 -7.73 -2.20
CA CYS A 88 3.29 -6.92 -3.33
C CYS A 88 3.12 -7.72 -4.61
N GLY A 89 2.57 -7.12 -5.67
CA GLY A 89 2.38 -7.75 -6.99
C GLY A 89 0.91 -7.82 -7.37
#